data_AF-A0A6P2FW07-F1
#
_entry.id   AF-A0A6P2FW07-F1
#
_cell.length_a   1.000
_cell.length_b   1.000
_cell.length_c   1.000
_cell.angle_alpha   90.00
_cell.angle_beta   90.00
_cell.angle_gamma   90.00
#
_symmetry.space_group_name_H-M   'P 1'
#
loop_
_entity.id
_entity.type
_entity.pdbx_description
1 polymer ?
#
loop_
_entity_poly.entity_id
_entity_poly.type
_entity_poly.pdbx_seq_one_letter_code
_entity_poly.pdbx_strand_id
1 'polypeptide(L)'
;MLAFRTVTYCTENEETPISAIERCRTSALGGHVEQCDACGHQRIAFNSCRNRHCPKCQSLVRAQWLQDRQAELLPVEYFHIVFTVPQEIAAIAYQNKAVVYDILFHATSETLRTIAADPKHLGAEIGFITILHTWGQNLLHHPHLHCVVPGGGVAPDGKRWIACRAGFFLPVRVLSRLFRRLFLTQLRSAFDNGELRFFNGLAALQDCDAFASYLAPATQAEWVVYAKPPFGGPEQVLNYLGRYTHRVAISNNRLVDFADGEVAFAWKDYRHESRHKVMRLDAQEFVRRFLLHVLPLDSSASATMGSWPTAIARPSSTTVASCWRHPHRSWSCPMHRWTIGTAISA
;
A
#
# COMPACT_ATOMS: atom_id res chain seq x y z
N MET A 1 -12.54 12.20 -33.59
CA MET A 1 -11.75 11.77 -32.42
C MET A 1 -12.68 11.82 -31.21
N LEU A 2 -13.45 10.76 -30.99
CA LEU A 2 -14.51 10.70 -29.97
C LEU A 2 -13.88 10.28 -28.64
N ALA A 3 -13.82 11.20 -27.69
CA ALA A 3 -13.42 10.96 -26.32
C ALA A 3 -14.58 10.25 -25.59
N PHE A 4 -14.41 8.97 -25.27
CA PHE A 4 -15.31 8.28 -24.35
C PHE A 4 -14.97 8.71 -22.92
N ARG A 5 -15.68 9.71 -22.39
CA ARG A 5 -15.80 9.92 -20.95
C ARG A 5 -16.73 8.83 -20.41
N THR A 6 -16.16 7.81 -19.76
CA THR A 6 -16.95 6.87 -18.96
C THR A 6 -17.40 7.58 -17.68
N VAL A 7 -18.57 8.20 -17.71
CA VAL A 7 -19.28 8.59 -16.49
C VAL A 7 -19.87 7.31 -15.91
N THR A 8 -19.29 6.81 -14.81
CA THR A 8 -19.83 5.66 -14.09
C THR A 8 -20.81 6.18 -13.05
N TYR A 9 -22.10 6.06 -13.30
CA TYR A 9 -23.11 6.17 -12.25
C TYR A 9 -23.05 4.89 -11.43
N CYS A 10 -22.47 4.93 -10.22
CA CYS A 10 -22.62 3.86 -9.25
C CYS A 10 -23.95 4.10 -8.53
N THR A 11 -24.97 3.30 -8.82
CA THR A 11 -26.17 3.24 -7.97
C THR A 11 -25.81 2.56 -6.66
N GLU A 12 -26.16 3.20 -5.55
CA GLU A 12 -25.99 2.75 -4.17
C GLU A 12 -26.71 1.41 -3.94
N ASN A 13 -26.01 0.31 -4.16
CA ASN A 13 -26.13 -0.90 -3.35
C ASN A 13 -24.74 -1.09 -2.78
N GLU A 14 -24.55 -0.83 -1.49
CA GLU A 14 -23.27 -1.07 -0.80
C GLU A 14 -23.02 -2.59 -0.73
N GLU A 15 -22.60 -3.18 -1.85
CA GLU A 15 -22.12 -4.55 -1.87
C GLU A 15 -20.91 -4.65 -0.93
N THR A 16 -21.04 -5.52 0.07
CA THR A 16 -19.92 -5.83 0.95
C THR A 16 -18.72 -6.31 0.13
N PRO A 17 -17.48 -6.11 0.61
CA PRO A 17 -16.30 -6.66 -0.05
C PRO A 17 -16.39 -8.17 -0.29
N ILE A 18 -17.05 -8.92 0.60
CA ILE A 18 -17.23 -10.37 0.46
C ILE A 18 -18.19 -10.70 -0.68
N SER A 19 -19.39 -10.10 -0.70
CA SER A 19 -20.36 -10.35 -1.78
C SER A 19 -19.79 -9.97 -3.15
N ALA A 20 -19.02 -8.88 -3.22
CA ALA A 20 -18.33 -8.48 -4.43
C ALA A 20 -17.25 -9.52 -4.85
N ILE A 21 -16.51 -10.09 -3.90
CA ILE A 21 -15.49 -11.11 -4.17
C ILE A 21 -16.12 -12.44 -4.62
N GLU A 22 -17.21 -12.87 -3.99
CA GLU A 22 -17.94 -14.10 -4.32
C GLU A 22 -18.48 -14.07 -5.75
N ARG A 23 -19.07 -12.95 -6.18
CA ARG A 23 -19.59 -12.78 -7.54
C ARG A 23 -18.50 -12.55 -8.59
N CYS A 24 -17.28 -12.20 -8.18
CA CYS A 24 -16.22 -11.82 -9.09
C CYS A 24 -15.80 -12.97 -10.01
N ARG A 25 -15.82 -12.72 -11.33
CA ARG A 25 -15.53 -13.71 -12.39
C ARG A 25 -16.54 -14.86 -12.44
N THR A 26 -17.81 -14.57 -12.18
CA THR A 26 -18.94 -15.50 -12.36
C THR A 26 -19.94 -14.94 -13.36
N SER A 27 -20.86 -15.77 -13.83
CA SER A 27 -21.98 -15.34 -14.69
C SER A 27 -22.84 -14.25 -14.06
N ALA A 28 -22.87 -14.13 -12.73
CA ALA A 28 -23.65 -13.11 -12.02
C ALA A 28 -23.20 -11.65 -12.27
N LEU A 29 -22.07 -11.44 -12.95
CA LEU A 29 -21.58 -10.13 -13.40
C LEU A 29 -21.59 -10.00 -14.95
N GLY A 30 -22.17 -10.97 -15.65
CA GLY A 30 -22.05 -11.12 -17.09
C GLY A 30 -20.64 -11.52 -17.53
N GLY A 31 -20.46 -11.68 -18.84
CA GLY A 31 -19.18 -11.99 -19.43
C GLY A 31 -19.10 -11.66 -20.92
N HIS A 32 -18.02 -12.07 -21.54
CA HIS A 32 -17.78 -11.96 -22.97
C HIS A 32 -17.07 -13.20 -23.48
N VAL A 33 -17.21 -13.49 -24.76
CA VAL A 33 -16.42 -14.54 -25.42
C VAL A 33 -15.12 -13.93 -25.89
N GLU A 34 -13.99 -14.54 -25.53
CA GLU A 34 -12.69 -14.22 -26.10
C GLU A 34 -12.34 -15.27 -27.15
N GLN A 35 -11.94 -14.82 -28.33
CA GLN A 35 -11.53 -15.70 -29.42
C GLN A 35 -10.05 -15.46 -29.75
N CYS A 36 -9.30 -16.56 -29.90
CA CYS A 36 -7.93 -16.51 -30.41
C CYS A 36 -7.96 -16.24 -31.91
N ASP A 37 -7.30 -15.16 -32.33
CA ASP A 37 -7.26 -14.75 -33.75
C ASP A 37 -6.45 -15.73 -34.62
N ALA A 38 -5.64 -16.60 -34.02
CA ALA A 38 -4.75 -17.52 -34.72
C ALA A 38 -5.34 -18.93 -34.89
N CYS A 39 -6.01 -19.47 -33.86
CA CYS A 39 -6.53 -20.84 -33.89
C CYS A 39 -8.05 -20.94 -33.75
N GLY A 40 -8.75 -19.81 -33.62
CA GLY A 40 -10.20 -19.77 -33.47
C GLY A 40 -10.73 -20.31 -32.13
N HIS A 41 -9.85 -20.75 -31.22
CA HIS A 41 -10.25 -21.20 -29.90
C HIS A 41 -11.00 -20.10 -29.15
N GLN A 42 -12.17 -20.44 -28.61
CA GLN A 42 -13.02 -19.54 -27.84
C GLN A 42 -13.03 -19.92 -26.37
N ARG A 43 -13.06 -18.90 -25.51
CA ARG A 43 -13.32 -19.07 -24.07
C ARG A 43 -14.31 -18.04 -23.57
N ILE A 44 -15.11 -18.43 -22.59
CA ILE A 44 -15.98 -17.49 -21.85
C ILE A 44 -15.14 -16.82 -20.76
N ALA A 45 -15.13 -15.50 -20.74
CA ALA A 45 -14.48 -14.69 -19.73
C ALA A 45 -15.52 -13.85 -18.98
N PHE A 46 -15.68 -14.10 -17.68
CA PHE A 46 -16.62 -13.34 -16.85
C PHE A 46 -16.03 -12.01 -16.35
N ASN A 47 -16.91 -11.04 -16.15
CA ASN A 47 -16.54 -9.70 -15.69
C ASN A 47 -16.00 -9.69 -14.25
N SER A 48 -15.16 -8.69 -13.97
CA SER A 48 -14.58 -8.47 -12.65
C SER A 48 -15.50 -7.59 -11.79
N CYS A 49 -15.51 -7.81 -10.47
CA CYS A 49 -16.29 -6.98 -9.55
C CYS A 49 -15.71 -5.58 -9.31
N ARG A 50 -14.49 -5.33 -9.80
CA ARG A 50 -13.74 -4.06 -9.67
C ARG A 50 -13.50 -3.57 -8.23
N ASN A 51 -13.94 -4.29 -7.20
CA ASN A 51 -13.68 -3.96 -5.81
C ASN A 51 -12.17 -3.94 -5.52
N ARG A 52 -11.69 -2.86 -4.87
CA ARG A 52 -10.27 -2.63 -4.51
C ARG A 52 -9.66 -3.75 -3.66
N HIS A 53 -10.49 -4.44 -2.88
CA HIS A 53 -10.09 -5.53 -2.01
C HIS A 53 -10.19 -6.91 -2.69
N CYS A 54 -10.64 -7.00 -3.94
CA CYS A 54 -10.72 -8.28 -4.63
C CYS A 54 -9.34 -8.72 -5.17
N PRO A 55 -8.81 -9.88 -4.77
CA PRO A 55 -7.48 -10.34 -5.20
C PRO A 55 -7.40 -10.68 -6.70
N LYS A 56 -8.55 -10.83 -7.38
CA LYS A 56 -8.64 -11.12 -8.82
C LYS A 56 -8.64 -9.87 -9.72
N CYS A 57 -8.90 -8.68 -9.16
CA CYS A 57 -9.21 -7.48 -9.95
C CYS A 57 -8.04 -6.50 -10.09
N GLN A 58 -7.09 -6.51 -9.15
CA GLN A 58 -6.16 -5.40 -8.97
C GLN A 58 -5.00 -5.35 -9.98
N SER A 59 -4.78 -6.40 -10.78
CA SER A 59 -3.59 -6.52 -11.63
C SER A 59 -3.48 -5.42 -12.70
N LEU A 60 -4.59 -5.09 -13.39
CA LEU A 60 -4.56 -4.09 -14.46
C LEU A 60 -4.44 -2.67 -13.90
N VAL A 61 -5.22 -2.35 -12.86
CA VAL A 61 -5.18 -1.05 -12.17
C VAL A 61 -3.76 -0.80 -11.63
N ARG A 62 -3.15 -1.83 -11.04
CA ARG A 62 -1.75 -1.79 -10.60
C ARG A 62 -0.79 -1.48 -11.74
N ALA A 63 -0.93 -2.16 -12.89
CA ALA A 63 -0.04 -1.97 -14.03
C ALA A 63 -0.13 -0.55 -14.57
N GLN A 64 -1.36 -0.02 -14.73
CA GLN A 64 -1.58 1.36 -15.17
C GLN A 64 -0.99 2.36 -14.16
N TRP A 65 -1.30 2.20 -12.88
CA TRP A 65 -0.78 3.09 -11.85
C TRP A 65 0.75 3.09 -11.80
N LEU A 66 1.39 1.93 -11.99
CA LEU A 66 2.84 1.83 -12.08
C LEU A 66 3.42 2.55 -13.29
N GLN A 67 2.77 2.42 -14.44
CA GLN A 67 3.18 3.13 -15.65
C GLN A 67 3.11 4.65 -15.46
N ASP A 68 2.05 5.14 -14.81
CA ASP A 68 1.90 6.56 -14.52
C ASP A 68 3.01 7.06 -13.57
N ARG A 69 3.34 6.27 -12.53
CA ARG A 69 4.44 6.62 -11.60
C ARG A 69 5.82 6.53 -12.24
N GLN A 70 6.03 5.68 -13.24
CA GLN A 70 7.33 5.55 -13.91
C GLN A 70 7.78 6.87 -14.54
N ALA A 71 6.86 7.65 -15.08
CA ALA A 71 7.15 8.95 -15.68
C ALA A 71 7.63 9.99 -14.65
N GLU A 72 7.31 9.81 -13.37
CA GLU A 72 7.62 10.73 -12.28
C GLU A 72 8.97 10.41 -11.61
N LEU A 73 9.58 9.25 -11.89
CA LEU A 73 10.81 8.83 -11.22
C LEU A 73 12.04 9.58 -11.75
N LEU A 74 12.82 10.09 -10.81
CA LEU A 74 14.09 10.75 -11.04
C LEU A 74 15.23 9.71 -11.14
N PRO A 75 16.29 9.97 -11.91
CA PRO A 75 17.45 9.08 -12.01
C PRO A 75 18.37 9.22 -10.78
N VAL A 76 17.83 8.95 -9.59
CA VAL A 76 18.54 9.03 -8.30
C VAL A 76 18.36 7.74 -7.51
N GLU A 77 19.15 7.56 -6.45
CA GLU A 77 18.90 6.50 -5.47
C GLU A 77 17.57 6.73 -4.76
N TYR A 78 16.94 5.67 -4.28
CA TYR A 78 15.67 5.76 -3.57
C TYR A 78 15.71 5.03 -2.25
N PHE A 79 15.19 5.65 -1.19
CA PHE A 79 15.15 5.08 0.13
C PHE A 79 13.76 4.52 0.45
N HIS A 80 13.73 3.38 1.12
CA HIS A 80 12.52 2.81 1.70
C HIS A 80 12.48 3.04 3.19
N ILE A 81 11.54 3.85 3.63
CA ILE A 81 11.32 4.15 5.04
C ILE A 81 10.02 3.51 5.49
N VAL A 82 10.01 2.87 6.65
CA VAL A 82 8.82 2.28 7.26
C VAL A 82 8.55 2.99 8.58
N PHE A 83 7.32 3.47 8.75
CA PHE A 83 6.81 4.01 10.01
C PHE A 83 5.80 3.02 10.59
N THR A 84 6.09 2.49 11.78
CA THR A 84 5.24 1.50 12.45
C THR A 84 4.75 2.06 13.78
N VAL A 85 3.47 1.84 14.09
CA VAL A 85 2.90 2.22 15.39
C VAL A 85 2.98 1.05 16.38
N PRO A 86 3.09 1.31 17.71
CA PRO A 86 3.01 0.28 18.74
C PRO A 86 1.68 -0.49 18.73
N GLN A 87 1.67 -1.66 19.37
CA GLN A 87 0.48 -2.54 19.40
C GLN A 87 -0.71 -1.88 20.09
N GLU A 88 -0.46 -1.09 21.12
CA GLU A 88 -1.47 -0.34 21.88
C GLU A 88 -2.18 0.67 20.98
N ILE A 89 -1.42 1.34 20.10
CA ILE A 89 -1.95 2.28 19.10
C ILE A 89 -2.68 1.52 17.98
N ALA A 90 -2.16 0.37 17.55
CA ALA A 90 -2.84 -0.48 16.57
C ALA A 90 -4.24 -0.90 17.06
N ALA A 91 -4.40 -1.20 18.35
CA ALA A 91 -5.70 -1.53 18.94
C ALA A 91 -6.69 -0.35 18.88
N ILE A 92 -6.23 0.89 19.11
CA ILE A 92 -7.04 2.10 18.92
C ILE A 92 -7.41 2.27 17.44
N ALA A 93 -6.42 2.11 16.55
CA ALA A 93 -6.61 2.22 15.10
C ALA A 93 -7.63 1.20 14.56
N TYR A 94 -7.75 0.03 15.18
CA TYR A 94 -8.72 -0.97 14.79
C TYR A 94 -10.17 -0.46 14.90
N GLN A 95 -10.48 0.30 15.96
CA GLN A 95 -11.81 0.88 16.19
C GLN A 95 -11.98 2.25 15.49
N ASN A 96 -10.88 2.94 15.17
CA ASN A 96 -10.86 4.31 14.67
C ASN A 96 -10.04 4.45 13.37
N LYS A 97 -10.25 3.54 12.41
CA LYS A 97 -9.40 3.40 11.21
C LYS A 97 -9.20 4.72 10.45
N ALA A 98 -10.27 5.43 10.11
CA ALA A 98 -10.17 6.67 9.33
C ALA A 98 -9.29 7.71 10.05
N VAL A 99 -9.70 8.11 11.25
CA VAL A 99 -8.99 9.12 12.07
C VAL A 99 -7.53 8.72 12.31
N VAL A 100 -7.27 7.49 12.76
CA VAL A 100 -5.91 7.09 13.13
C VAL A 100 -5.01 6.87 11.91
N TYR A 101 -5.54 6.43 10.77
CA TYR A 101 -4.76 6.33 9.55
C TYR A 101 -4.45 7.71 8.97
N ASP A 102 -5.38 8.67 9.05
CA ASP A 102 -5.12 10.05 8.63
C ASP A 102 -4.01 10.66 9.49
N ILE A 103 -4.07 10.51 10.83
CA ILE A 103 -2.99 10.91 11.74
C ILE A 103 -1.67 10.25 11.36
N LEU A 104 -1.69 8.95 11.03
CA LEU A 104 -0.51 8.20 10.63
C LEU A 104 0.14 8.82 9.37
N PHE A 105 -0.65 9.17 8.35
CA PHE A 105 -0.17 9.85 7.14
C PHE A 105 0.37 11.25 7.45
N HIS A 106 -0.39 12.06 8.21
CA HIS A 106 0.00 13.43 8.55
C HIS A 106 1.29 13.48 9.37
N ALA A 107 1.37 12.74 10.46
CA ALA A 107 2.56 12.69 11.32
C ALA A 107 3.79 12.18 10.57
N THR A 108 3.64 11.19 9.68
CA THR A 108 4.73 10.69 8.85
C THR A 108 5.24 11.75 7.88
N SER A 109 4.30 12.43 7.19
CA SER A 109 4.63 13.45 6.20
C SER A 109 5.34 14.65 6.82
N GLU A 110 4.78 15.16 7.91
CA GLU A 110 5.35 16.27 8.66
C GLU A 110 6.74 15.89 9.18
N THR A 111 6.91 14.70 9.76
CA THR A 111 8.22 14.22 10.22
C THR A 111 9.27 14.25 9.12
N LEU A 112 8.96 13.67 7.95
CA LEU A 112 9.90 13.61 6.83
C LEU A 112 10.26 15.01 6.32
N ARG A 113 9.26 15.87 6.13
CA ARG A 113 9.48 17.23 5.61
C ARG A 113 10.25 18.10 6.59
N THR A 114 9.91 18.07 7.88
CA THR A 114 10.59 18.87 8.91
C THR A 114 12.06 18.47 9.04
N ILE A 115 12.36 17.18 9.14
CA ILE A 115 13.74 16.72 9.33
C ILE A 115 14.57 16.90 8.05
N ALA A 116 13.97 16.73 6.86
CA ALA A 116 14.67 16.98 5.60
C ALA A 116 14.98 18.45 5.38
N ALA A 117 14.10 19.36 5.77
CA ALA A 117 14.30 20.80 5.61
C ALA A 117 15.39 21.37 6.56
N ASP A 118 15.72 20.71 7.66
CA ASP A 118 16.75 21.16 8.61
C ASP A 118 18.15 21.12 7.94
N PRO A 119 18.88 22.26 7.83
CA PRO A 119 20.24 22.29 7.29
C PRO A 119 21.26 21.46 8.06
N LYS A 120 21.00 21.11 9.34
CA LYS A 120 21.81 20.17 10.11
C LYS A 120 21.67 18.73 9.61
N HIS A 121 20.67 18.45 8.79
CA HIS A 121 20.39 17.17 8.19
C HIS A 121 20.57 17.25 6.67
N LEU A 122 19.50 17.43 5.90
CA LEU A 122 19.57 17.50 4.43
C LEU A 122 19.49 18.96 3.93
N GLY A 123 18.71 19.81 4.58
CA GLY A 123 18.50 21.20 4.15
C GLY A 123 17.73 21.33 2.84
N ALA A 124 16.81 20.40 2.53
CA ALA A 124 16.11 20.34 1.26
C ALA A 124 14.62 20.00 1.41
N GLU A 125 13.82 20.47 0.46
CA GLU A 125 12.43 20.06 0.27
C GLU A 125 12.38 18.73 -0.49
N ILE A 126 11.77 17.71 0.10
CA ILE A 126 11.66 16.36 -0.46
C ILE A 126 10.24 16.06 -0.92
N GLY A 127 10.12 15.21 -1.93
CA GLY A 127 8.88 14.53 -2.30
C GLY A 127 8.95 13.05 -1.91
N PHE A 128 7.80 12.41 -1.70
CA PHE A 128 7.74 10.97 -1.43
C PHE A 128 6.36 10.38 -1.73
N ILE A 129 6.35 9.07 -1.97
CA ILE A 129 5.13 8.27 -2.10
C ILE A 129 4.96 7.46 -0.84
N THR A 130 3.79 7.56 -0.21
CA THR A 130 3.46 6.85 1.03
C THR A 130 2.32 5.88 0.80
N ILE A 131 2.46 4.66 1.31
CA ILE A 131 1.53 3.55 1.11
C ILE A 131 1.18 2.95 2.46
N LEU A 132 -0.12 2.85 2.75
CA LEU A 132 -0.62 2.22 3.98
C LEU A 132 -0.70 0.71 3.82
N HIS A 133 -0.11 -0.03 4.76
CA HIS A 133 -0.44 -1.44 5.01
C HIS A 133 -1.03 -1.60 6.39
N THR A 134 -1.99 -2.50 6.51
CA THR A 134 -2.69 -2.77 7.78
C THR A 134 -2.48 -4.19 8.28
N TRP A 135 -1.57 -4.96 7.68
CA TRP A 135 -1.37 -6.38 8.00
C TRP A 135 0.10 -6.81 8.04
N GLY A 136 0.39 -7.76 8.92
CA GLY A 136 1.56 -8.62 8.83
C GLY A 136 1.33 -9.81 7.89
N GLN A 137 2.35 -10.65 7.66
CA GLN A 137 2.16 -11.83 6.81
C GLN A 137 1.15 -12.83 7.40
N ASN A 138 0.95 -12.87 8.71
CA ASN A 138 -0.06 -13.71 9.38
C ASN A 138 -1.48 -13.12 9.37
N LEU A 139 -1.71 -12.02 8.62
CA LEU A 139 -2.99 -11.31 8.52
C LEU A 139 -3.50 -10.73 9.85
N LEU A 140 -2.60 -10.53 10.81
CA LEU A 140 -2.94 -9.75 12.00
C LEU A 140 -2.85 -8.27 11.69
N HIS A 141 -3.72 -7.49 12.34
CA HIS A 141 -3.75 -6.03 12.21
C HIS A 141 -2.43 -5.42 12.68
N HIS A 142 -1.79 -4.72 11.76
CA HIS A 142 -0.48 -4.12 11.94
C HIS A 142 -0.36 -2.90 11.01
N PRO A 143 -0.94 -1.75 11.39
CA PRO A 143 -0.88 -0.54 10.57
C PRO A 143 0.53 0.05 10.54
N HIS A 144 1.03 0.27 9.34
CA HIS A 144 2.34 0.89 9.08
C HIS A 144 2.35 1.54 7.71
N LEU A 145 3.20 2.56 7.55
CA LEU A 145 3.41 3.22 6.27
C LEU A 145 4.73 2.79 5.66
N HIS A 146 4.68 2.56 4.36
CA HIS A 146 5.82 2.40 3.50
C HIS A 146 6.02 3.69 2.69
N CYS A 147 7.12 4.37 2.91
CA CYS A 147 7.51 5.57 2.17
C CYS A 147 8.63 5.25 1.19
N VAL A 148 8.49 5.68 -0.05
CA VAL A 148 9.55 5.70 -1.05
C VAL A 148 9.97 7.13 -1.28
N VAL A 149 11.25 7.41 -1.02
CA VAL A 149 11.79 8.77 -1.01
C VAL A 149 12.99 8.85 -1.96
N PRO A 150 13.07 9.83 -2.87
CA PRO A 150 14.28 10.10 -3.63
C PRO A 150 15.46 10.42 -2.71
N GLY A 151 16.66 10.11 -3.16
CA GLY A 151 17.92 10.34 -2.43
C GLY A 151 18.36 11.80 -2.48
N GLY A 152 17.47 12.72 -2.13
CA GLY A 152 17.69 14.15 -2.14
C GLY A 152 16.40 14.93 -2.26
N GLY A 153 16.55 16.24 -2.34
CA GLY A 153 15.44 17.18 -2.48
C GLY A 153 15.87 18.46 -3.18
N VAL A 154 14.93 19.39 -3.34
CA VAL A 154 15.19 20.71 -3.89
C VAL A 154 15.72 21.62 -2.80
N ALA A 155 16.74 22.42 -3.11
CA ALA A 155 17.18 23.48 -2.23
C ALA A 155 16.04 24.47 -1.92
N PRO A 156 16.05 25.15 -0.76
CA PRO A 156 15.00 26.10 -0.39
C PRO A 156 14.79 27.25 -1.39
N ASP A 157 15.81 27.56 -2.20
CA ASP A 157 15.74 28.57 -3.26
C ASP A 157 15.10 28.07 -4.57
N GLY A 158 14.77 26.77 -4.66
CA GLY A 158 14.20 26.14 -5.84
C GLY A 158 15.18 25.88 -6.99
N LYS A 159 16.47 26.24 -6.86
CA LYS A 159 17.39 26.35 -8.00
C LYS A 159 18.24 25.13 -8.24
N ARG A 160 18.44 24.29 -7.22
CA ARG A 160 19.36 23.14 -7.31
C ARG A 160 18.85 21.93 -6.55
N TRP A 161 19.31 20.76 -6.98
CA TRP A 161 19.14 19.52 -6.24
C TRP A 161 20.18 19.41 -5.12
N ILE A 162 19.75 18.96 -3.94
CA ILE A 162 20.60 18.59 -2.81
C ILE A 162 20.50 17.08 -2.66
N ALA A 163 21.57 16.39 -3.04
CA ALA A 163 21.65 14.94 -2.90
C ALA A 163 21.89 14.53 -1.44
N CYS A 164 21.32 13.39 -1.05
CA CYS A 164 21.67 12.71 0.18
C CYS A 164 23.11 12.18 0.12
N ARG A 165 23.66 11.82 1.28
CA ARG A 165 24.93 11.08 1.33
C ARG A 165 24.68 9.66 0.79
N ALA A 166 25.67 9.08 0.11
CA ALA A 166 25.54 7.74 -0.45
C ALA A 166 25.12 6.73 0.62
N GLY A 167 24.04 5.97 0.35
CA GLY A 167 23.52 4.97 1.28
C GLY A 167 22.89 5.50 2.56
N PHE A 168 22.75 6.83 2.73
CA PHE A 168 22.22 7.44 3.95
C PHE A 168 21.22 8.55 3.64
N PHE A 169 20.00 8.40 4.16
CA PHE A 169 18.94 9.39 4.01
C PHE A 169 18.90 10.37 5.20
N LEU A 170 18.21 10.00 6.28
CA LEU A 170 18.05 10.81 7.49
C LEU A 170 18.25 9.95 8.74
N PRO A 171 18.63 10.53 9.89
CA PRO A 171 18.83 9.77 11.12
C PRO A 171 17.51 9.16 11.64
N VAL A 172 17.39 7.83 11.63
CA VAL A 172 16.15 7.13 12.02
C VAL A 172 15.70 7.42 13.45
N ARG A 173 16.63 7.65 14.39
CA ARG A 173 16.30 8.03 15.77
C ARG A 173 15.64 9.41 15.87
N VAL A 174 16.06 10.35 15.02
CA VAL A 174 15.46 11.69 14.96
C VAL A 174 14.06 11.61 14.35
N LEU A 175 13.92 10.86 13.24
CA LEU A 175 12.62 10.59 12.63
C LEU A 175 11.66 9.94 13.63
N SER A 176 12.09 8.87 14.32
CA SER A 176 11.27 8.13 15.29
C SER A 176 10.74 9.03 16.40
N ARG A 177 11.60 9.86 17.01
CA ARG A 177 11.22 10.73 18.11
C ARG A 177 10.24 11.82 17.70
N LEU A 178 10.47 12.45 16.54
CA LEU A 178 9.55 13.47 16.03
C LEU A 178 8.21 12.84 15.64
N PHE A 179 8.24 11.71 14.92
CA PHE A 179 7.04 10.98 14.53
C PHE A 179 6.19 10.59 15.74
N ARG A 180 6.79 9.97 16.77
CA ARG A 180 6.11 9.62 18.02
C ARG A 180 5.41 10.85 18.62
N ARG A 181 6.14 11.97 18.74
CA ARG A 181 5.58 13.20 19.31
C ARG A 181 4.39 13.70 18.50
N LEU A 182 4.56 13.91 17.20
CA LEU A 182 3.50 14.43 16.32
C LEU A 182 2.27 13.52 16.31
N PHE A 183 2.48 12.20 16.22
CA PHE A 183 1.41 11.23 16.23
C PHE A 183 0.62 11.28 17.55
N LEU A 184 1.31 11.24 18.70
CA LEU A 184 0.64 11.26 20.01
C LEU A 184 -0.08 12.59 20.26
N THR A 185 0.48 13.71 19.81
CA THR A 185 -0.18 15.02 19.89
C THR A 185 -1.48 15.05 19.07
N GLN A 186 -1.44 14.59 17.83
CA GLN A 186 -2.64 14.53 16.97
C GLN A 186 -3.67 13.53 17.50
N LEU A 187 -3.23 12.36 17.99
CA LEU A 187 -4.12 11.36 18.60
C LEU A 187 -4.80 11.92 19.86
N ARG A 188 -4.07 12.68 20.68
CA ARG A 188 -4.64 13.33 21.86
C ARG A 188 -5.65 14.42 21.46
N SER A 189 -5.35 15.21 20.42
CA SER A 189 -6.30 16.18 19.89
C SER A 189 -7.59 15.51 19.39
N ALA A 190 -7.49 14.41 18.66
CA ALA A 190 -8.64 13.66 18.18
C ALA A 190 -9.47 13.09 19.35
N PHE A 191 -8.81 12.65 20.43
CA PHE A 191 -9.49 12.25 21.66
C PHE A 191 -10.24 13.42 22.30
N ASP A 192 -9.56 14.54 22.53
CA ASP A 192 -10.13 15.72 23.20
C ASP A 192 -11.30 16.33 22.39
N ASN A 193 -11.28 16.17 21.05
CA ASN A 193 -12.37 16.58 20.15
C ASN A 193 -13.54 15.58 20.07
N GLY A 194 -13.46 14.41 20.73
CA GLY A 194 -14.50 13.38 20.67
C GLY A 194 -14.57 12.61 19.35
N GLU A 195 -13.50 12.63 18.55
CA GLU A 195 -13.42 11.95 17.24
C GLU A 195 -13.14 10.44 17.39
N LEU A 196 -12.61 10.03 18.54
CA LEU A 196 -12.31 8.63 18.84
C LEU A 196 -13.48 7.95 19.54
N ARG A 197 -13.85 6.77 19.05
CA ARG A 197 -14.86 5.89 19.64
C ARG A 197 -14.19 4.65 20.21
N PHE A 198 -14.63 4.26 21.39
CA PHE A 198 -14.10 3.07 22.06
C PHE A 198 -15.21 2.11 22.47
N PHE A 199 -14.98 0.82 22.19
CA PHE A 199 -15.93 -0.24 22.42
C PHE A 199 -15.27 -1.45 23.10
N ASN A 200 -16.10 -2.29 23.73
CA ASN A 200 -15.69 -3.56 24.33
C ASN A 200 -14.49 -3.39 25.28
N GLY A 201 -13.41 -4.16 25.08
CA GLY A 201 -12.21 -4.13 25.92
C GLY A 201 -11.47 -2.79 25.94
N LEU A 202 -11.82 -1.83 25.08
CA LEU A 202 -11.28 -0.46 25.09
C LEU A 202 -12.29 0.57 25.62
N ALA A 203 -13.52 0.20 26.01
CA ALA A 203 -14.57 1.14 26.39
C ALA A 203 -14.15 2.12 27.51
N ALA A 204 -13.32 1.66 28.46
CA ALA A 204 -12.78 2.51 29.52
C ALA A 204 -11.94 3.70 28.99
N LEU A 205 -11.38 3.59 27.78
CA LEU A 205 -10.59 4.66 27.16
C LEU A 205 -11.42 5.88 26.74
N GLN A 206 -12.75 5.87 26.90
CA GLN A 206 -13.58 7.08 26.79
C GLN A 206 -13.26 8.09 27.91
N ASP A 207 -12.78 7.61 29.05
CA ASP A 207 -12.35 8.45 30.15
C ASP A 207 -10.94 9.03 29.89
N CYS A 208 -10.76 10.31 30.26
CA CYS A 208 -9.54 11.07 30.01
C CYS A 208 -8.30 10.47 30.71
N ASP A 209 -8.45 10.05 31.96
CA ASP A 209 -7.36 9.53 32.78
C ASP A 209 -6.99 8.10 32.36
N ALA A 210 -8.01 7.30 32.03
CA ALA A 210 -7.81 5.97 31.46
C ALA A 210 -7.08 6.04 30.10
N PHE A 211 -7.47 6.98 29.22
CA PHE A 211 -6.82 7.20 27.93
C PHE A 211 -5.36 7.65 28.10
N ALA A 212 -5.09 8.61 28.99
CA ALA A 212 -3.74 9.07 29.28
C ALA A 212 -2.86 7.93 29.83
N SER A 213 -3.40 7.15 30.77
CA SER A 213 -2.70 6.00 31.35
C SER A 213 -2.39 4.91 30.31
N TYR A 214 -3.32 4.66 29.39
CA TYR A 214 -3.14 3.71 28.30
C TYR A 214 -2.03 4.14 27.32
N LEU A 215 -1.88 5.45 27.07
CA LEU A 215 -0.83 5.99 26.19
C LEU A 215 0.53 6.19 26.85
N ALA A 216 0.61 6.17 28.19
CA ALA A 216 1.85 6.41 28.91
C ALA A 216 3.00 5.48 28.49
N PRO A 217 2.79 4.15 28.31
CA PRO A 217 3.84 3.26 27.81
C PRO A 217 4.31 3.64 26.40
N ALA A 218 3.38 3.96 25.50
CA ALA A 218 3.70 4.33 24.12
C ALA A 218 4.47 5.66 24.03
N THR A 219 4.30 6.55 25.02
CA THR A 219 5.03 7.83 25.10
C THR A 219 6.51 7.62 25.46
N GLN A 220 6.79 6.63 26.32
CA GLN A 220 8.13 6.32 26.79
C GLN A 220 8.87 5.32 25.89
N ALA A 221 8.15 4.54 25.09
CA ALA A 221 8.74 3.56 24.18
C ALA A 221 9.47 4.21 22.99
N GLU A 222 10.53 3.57 22.50
CA GLU A 222 11.14 3.91 21.22
C GLU A 222 10.32 3.29 20.07
N TRP A 223 9.81 4.14 19.17
CA TRP A 223 8.99 3.70 18.05
C TRP A 223 9.84 3.23 16.88
N VAL A 224 9.36 2.23 16.15
CA VAL A 224 10.12 1.65 15.05
C VAL A 224 9.93 2.49 13.79
N VAL A 225 10.97 3.25 13.46
CA VAL A 225 11.19 3.82 12.13
C VAL A 225 12.40 3.13 11.52
N TYR A 226 12.20 2.55 10.35
CA TYR A 226 13.23 1.78 9.67
C TYR A 226 13.54 2.39 8.32
N ALA A 227 14.80 2.69 8.05
CA ALA A 227 15.27 3.09 6.73
C ALA A 227 16.11 1.95 6.15
N LYS A 228 15.66 1.37 5.03
CA LYS A 228 16.44 0.36 4.30
C LYS A 228 17.58 1.03 3.52
N PRO A 229 18.64 0.25 3.20
CA PRO A 229 19.56 0.61 2.14
C PRO A 229 18.79 1.01 0.87
N PRO A 230 19.31 1.97 0.09
CA PRO A 230 18.59 2.46 -1.06
C PRO A 230 18.33 1.32 -2.04
N PHE A 231 17.18 1.39 -2.71
CA PHE A 231 16.99 0.67 -3.95
C PHE A 231 18.06 1.11 -4.95
N GLY A 232 18.26 0.31 -5.99
CA GLY A 232 18.96 0.78 -7.19
C GLY A 232 18.16 1.88 -7.88
N GLY A 233 18.05 1.79 -9.20
CA GLY A 233 17.33 2.78 -9.98
C GLY A 233 15.79 2.74 -9.88
N PRO A 234 15.13 3.56 -10.70
CA PRO A 234 13.67 3.63 -10.85
C PRO A 234 12.95 2.28 -11.03
N GLU A 235 13.57 1.32 -11.73
CA GLU A 235 12.95 0.00 -11.95
C GLU A 235 12.72 -0.77 -10.65
N GLN A 236 13.68 -0.71 -9.72
CA GLN A 236 13.57 -1.35 -8.41
C GLN A 236 12.47 -0.68 -7.57
N VAL A 237 12.30 0.64 -7.72
CA VAL A 237 11.20 1.39 -7.11
C VAL A 237 9.85 0.93 -7.67
N LEU A 238 9.69 0.79 -8.99
CA LEU A 238 8.44 0.33 -9.58
C LEU A 238 8.10 -1.10 -9.15
N ASN A 239 9.10 -1.99 -9.16
CA ASN A 239 8.94 -3.36 -8.66
C ASN A 239 8.54 -3.38 -7.18
N TYR A 240 9.06 -2.43 -6.39
CA TYR A 240 8.68 -2.25 -5.02
C TYR A 240 7.25 -1.71 -4.89
N LEU A 241 6.93 -0.55 -5.46
CA LEU A 241 5.63 0.10 -5.37
C LEU A 241 4.52 -0.86 -5.82
N GLY A 242 4.76 -1.61 -6.91
CA GLY A 242 3.81 -2.58 -7.43
C GLY A 242 3.45 -3.66 -6.43
N ARG A 243 4.40 -4.10 -5.61
CA ARG A 243 4.15 -5.10 -4.56
C ARG A 243 3.25 -4.59 -3.45
N TYR A 244 3.04 -3.28 -3.33
CA TYR A 244 2.50 -2.67 -2.11
C TYR A 244 1.31 -1.73 -2.33
N THR A 245 1.11 -1.11 -3.51
CA THR A 245 0.02 -0.14 -3.74
C THR A 245 -1.35 -0.74 -4.07
N HIS A 246 -1.37 -1.97 -4.57
CA HIS A 246 -2.62 -2.64 -5.00
C HIS A 246 -2.69 -4.08 -4.48
N ARG A 247 -1.98 -4.35 -3.39
CA ARG A 247 -1.98 -5.67 -2.78
C ARG A 247 -3.19 -5.78 -1.85
N VAL A 248 -3.89 -6.89 -1.96
CA VAL A 248 -4.86 -7.31 -0.95
C VAL A 248 -4.10 -7.96 0.21
N ALA A 249 -4.73 -8.08 1.38
CA ALA A 249 -4.19 -8.70 2.60
C ALA A 249 -3.37 -9.99 2.32
N ILE A 250 -3.83 -10.79 1.38
CA ILE A 250 -3.14 -12.00 0.92
C ILE A 250 -3.13 -12.09 -0.61
N SER A 251 -2.04 -12.62 -1.16
CA SER A 251 -1.92 -12.94 -2.60
C SER A 251 -2.24 -14.40 -2.84
N ASN A 252 -2.87 -14.73 -3.98
CA ASN A 252 -3.27 -16.11 -4.32
C ASN A 252 -2.14 -17.14 -4.18
N ASN A 253 -0.91 -16.80 -4.58
CA ASN A 253 0.24 -17.72 -4.47
C ASN A 253 0.64 -18.07 -3.03
N ARG A 254 0.07 -17.39 -2.02
CA ARG A 254 0.29 -17.73 -0.61
C ARG A 254 -0.76 -18.73 -0.11
N LEU A 255 -1.89 -18.87 -0.78
CA LEU A 255 -2.89 -19.90 -0.46
C LEU A 255 -2.33 -21.24 -0.92
N VAL A 256 -2.22 -22.19 0.01
CA VAL A 256 -1.61 -23.50 -0.22
C VAL A 256 -2.69 -24.55 -0.41
N ASP A 257 -3.71 -24.55 0.45
CA ASP A 257 -4.74 -25.57 0.47
C ASP A 257 -6.03 -25.07 1.16
N PHE A 258 -7.15 -25.72 0.87
CA PHE A 258 -8.42 -25.58 1.58
C PHE A 258 -9.09 -26.95 1.71
N ALA A 259 -9.07 -27.50 2.92
CA ALA A 259 -9.60 -28.82 3.23
C ALA A 259 -10.21 -28.80 4.64
N ASP A 260 -11.27 -29.59 4.85
CA ASP A 260 -11.91 -29.77 6.16
C ASP A 260 -12.32 -28.48 6.88
N GLY A 261 -12.68 -27.44 6.11
CA GLY A 261 -13.05 -26.13 6.65
C GLY A 261 -11.86 -25.25 7.05
N GLU A 262 -10.62 -25.68 6.84
CA GLU A 262 -9.41 -24.91 7.15
C GLU A 262 -8.73 -24.36 5.90
N VAL A 263 -8.26 -23.11 5.98
CA VAL A 263 -7.44 -22.47 4.96
C VAL A 263 -5.97 -22.55 5.37
N ALA A 264 -5.14 -23.17 4.53
CA ALA A 264 -3.69 -23.21 4.70
C ALA A 264 -3.01 -22.13 3.85
N PHE A 265 -2.13 -21.33 4.45
CA PHE A 265 -1.37 -20.32 3.71
C PHE A 265 0.08 -20.14 4.19
N ALA A 266 0.97 -19.89 3.24
CA ALA A 266 2.40 -19.69 3.47
C ALA A 266 2.68 -18.30 4.06
N TRP A 267 3.54 -18.21 5.08
CA TRP A 267 3.99 -16.98 5.72
C TRP A 267 5.47 -17.08 6.11
N LYS A 268 6.12 -15.92 6.27
CA LYS A 268 7.51 -15.80 6.69
C LYS A 268 7.56 -15.50 8.18
N ASP A 269 8.21 -16.36 8.94
CA ASP A 269 8.40 -16.20 10.38
C ASP A 269 9.62 -15.34 10.66
N TYR A 270 9.42 -14.02 10.68
CA TYR A 270 10.49 -13.06 10.95
C TYR A 270 11.13 -13.22 12.34
N ARG A 271 10.44 -13.84 13.30
CA ARG A 271 10.99 -14.10 14.64
C ARG A 271 11.93 -15.31 14.65
N HIS A 272 11.84 -16.19 13.66
CA HIS A 272 12.65 -17.41 13.56
C HIS A 272 13.36 -17.45 12.20
N GLU A 273 14.41 -16.62 12.07
CA GLU A 273 15.31 -16.58 10.91
C GLU A 273 14.61 -16.31 9.57
N SER A 274 13.41 -15.73 9.60
CA SER A 274 12.59 -15.54 8.40
C SER A 274 12.29 -16.83 7.64
N ARG A 275 12.15 -17.97 8.34
CA ARG A 275 11.79 -19.24 7.71
C ARG A 275 10.39 -19.18 7.08
N HIS A 276 10.22 -19.83 5.94
CA HIS A 276 8.92 -20.00 5.31
C HIS A 276 8.16 -21.12 6.04
N LYS A 277 6.97 -20.81 6.54
CA LYS A 277 6.08 -21.72 7.28
C LYS A 277 4.68 -21.70 6.66
N VAL A 278 3.87 -22.70 6.98
CA VAL A 278 2.44 -22.76 6.64
C VAL A 278 1.63 -22.55 7.93
N MET A 279 0.63 -21.68 7.86
CA MET A 279 -0.37 -21.50 8.91
C MET A 279 -1.69 -22.09 8.42
N ARG A 280 -2.39 -22.80 9.29
CA ARG A 280 -3.77 -23.25 9.08
C ARG A 280 -4.69 -22.49 10.03
N LEU A 281 -5.83 -22.05 9.50
CA LEU A 281 -6.89 -21.37 10.26
C LEU A 281 -8.23 -21.93 9.80
N ASP A 282 -9.20 -22.01 10.71
CA ASP A 282 -10.61 -22.13 10.33
C ASP A 282 -10.98 -21.05 9.29
N ALA A 283 -11.82 -21.41 8.32
CA ALA A 283 -12.22 -20.52 7.22
C ALA A 283 -12.83 -19.21 7.72
N GLN A 284 -13.63 -19.24 8.80
CA GLN A 284 -14.25 -18.04 9.36
C GLN A 284 -13.20 -17.14 9.99
N GLU A 285 -12.21 -17.69 10.70
CA GLU A 285 -11.10 -16.91 11.25
C GLU A 285 -10.22 -16.32 10.15
N PHE A 286 -9.97 -17.06 9.07
CA PHE A 286 -9.26 -16.55 7.90
C PHE A 286 -10.01 -15.37 7.25
N VAL A 287 -11.32 -15.51 7.03
CA VAL A 287 -12.17 -14.45 6.48
C VAL A 287 -12.23 -13.25 7.44
N ARG A 288 -12.37 -13.48 8.74
CA ARG A 288 -12.36 -12.42 9.76
C ARG A 288 -11.06 -11.63 9.70
N ARG A 289 -9.90 -12.29 9.64
CA ARG A 289 -8.58 -11.64 9.50
C ARG A 289 -8.48 -10.85 8.20
N PHE A 290 -8.91 -11.43 7.08
CA PHE A 290 -8.93 -10.75 5.79
C PHE A 290 -9.74 -9.44 5.85
N LEU A 291 -10.92 -9.50 6.47
CA LEU A 291 -11.83 -8.36 6.60
C LEU A 291 -11.30 -7.22 7.49
N LEU A 292 -10.35 -7.50 8.40
CA LEU A 292 -9.68 -6.45 9.18
C LEU A 292 -9.01 -5.40 8.28
N HIS A 293 -8.62 -5.79 7.07
CA HIS A 293 -7.83 -4.99 6.13
C HIS A 293 -8.65 -4.33 5.04
N VAL A 294 -9.98 -4.52 5.06
CA VAL A 294 -10.88 -3.67 4.29
C VAL A 294 -10.80 -2.26 4.88
N LEU A 295 -10.54 -1.31 4.00
CA LEU A 295 -10.45 0.11 4.33
C LEU A 295 -11.83 0.75 4.15
N PRO A 296 -12.19 1.76 4.96
CA PRO A 296 -13.40 2.54 4.72
C PRO A 296 -13.42 3.11 3.30
N LEU A 297 -14.62 3.33 2.75
CA LEU A 297 -14.82 3.80 1.37
C LEU A 297 -14.05 5.10 1.07
N ASP A 298 -13.95 5.99 2.07
CA ASP A 298 -13.31 7.31 1.93
C ASP A 298 -11.81 7.32 2.29
N SER A 299 -11.25 6.18 2.72
CA SER A 299 -9.85 6.12 3.16
C SER A 299 -8.89 5.80 2.00
N SER A 300 -7.96 6.73 1.76
CA SER A 300 -6.89 6.58 0.76
C SER A 300 -5.86 5.53 1.20
N ALA A 301 -5.59 4.53 0.35
CA ALA A 301 -4.53 3.52 0.60
C ALA A 301 -3.11 4.03 0.27
N SER A 302 -3.02 5.13 -0.46
CA SER A 302 -1.77 5.75 -0.87
C SER A 302 -1.93 7.26 -0.99
N ALA A 303 -0.89 8.01 -0.66
CA ALA A 303 -0.82 9.45 -0.87
C ALA A 303 0.55 9.82 -1.47
N THR A 304 0.53 10.74 -2.44
CA THR A 304 1.74 11.42 -2.93
C THR A 304 1.80 12.77 -2.24
N MET A 305 2.93 13.08 -1.60
CA MET A 305 3.12 14.34 -0.87
C MET A 305 4.39 15.04 -1.37
N GLY A 306 4.24 16.32 -1.73
CA GLY A 306 5.23 17.12 -2.45
C GLY A 306 5.11 16.98 -3.97
N SER A 307 5.34 18.07 -4.71
CA SER A 307 5.44 18.03 -6.16
C SER A 307 6.84 17.56 -6.56
N TRP A 308 6.92 16.68 -7.55
CA TRP A 308 8.18 16.42 -8.25
C TRP A 308 8.46 17.64 -9.11
N PRO A 309 9.57 18.37 -8.91
CA PRO A 309 9.92 19.43 -9.83
C PRO A 309 10.33 18.78 -11.14
N THR A 310 9.45 18.87 -12.14
CA THR A 310 9.72 18.43 -13.52
C THR A 310 10.80 19.28 -14.21
N ALA A 311 11.32 20.31 -13.54
CA ALA A 311 12.05 21.43 -14.14
C ALA A 311 13.48 21.69 -13.61
N ILE A 312 14.12 20.72 -12.93
CA ILE A 312 15.57 20.81 -12.66
C ILE A 312 16.25 19.79 -13.57
N ALA A 313 16.94 20.33 -14.58
CA ALA A 313 17.61 19.66 -15.69
C ALA A 313 18.05 18.21 -15.39
N ARG A 314 17.48 17.26 -16.15
CA ARG A 314 18.03 15.91 -16.30
C ARG A 314 19.51 16.03 -16.67
N PRO A 315 20.44 15.39 -15.94
CA PRO A 315 21.81 15.22 -16.42
C PRO A 315 21.74 14.44 -17.74
N SER A 316 22.34 14.98 -18.79
CA SER A 316 22.41 14.36 -20.10
C SER A 316 23.31 13.12 -20.02
N SER A 317 22.72 11.94 -20.16
CA SER A 317 23.46 10.74 -20.56
C SER A 317 22.67 9.97 -21.60
N THR A 318 23.14 10.10 -22.83
CA THR A 318 22.69 9.43 -24.05
C THR A 318 22.92 7.92 -23.96
N THR A 319 22.04 7.16 -24.63
CA THR A 319 22.23 5.77 -25.09
C THR A 319 21.98 4.66 -24.07
N VAL A 320 20.92 3.88 -24.27
CA VAL A 320 20.94 2.54 -24.88
C VAL A 320 19.51 1.96 -24.78
N ALA A 321 18.88 1.83 -25.93
CA ALA A 321 17.76 0.94 -26.13
C ALA A 321 18.29 -0.50 -26.25
N SER A 322 17.60 -1.45 -25.64
CA SER A 322 17.20 -2.74 -26.23
C SER A 322 17.19 -3.90 -25.20
N CYS A 323 16.24 -4.80 -25.46
CA CYS A 323 16.24 -6.20 -25.07
C CYS A 323 16.08 -6.57 -23.59
N TRP A 324 14.86 -6.94 -23.21
CA TRP A 324 14.63 -8.06 -22.30
C TRP A 324 13.45 -8.91 -22.77
N ARG A 325 13.76 -10.08 -23.35
CA ARG A 325 12.88 -11.24 -23.46
C ARG A 325 13.34 -12.29 -22.43
N HIS A 326 12.33 -13.00 -21.90
CA HIS A 326 12.36 -14.33 -21.24
C HIS A 326 12.70 -14.44 -19.73
N PRO A 327 12.28 -15.52 -19.02
CA PRO A 327 11.38 -16.63 -19.41
C PRO A 327 10.19 -16.87 -18.46
N HIS A 328 9.08 -17.35 -19.03
CA HIS A 328 7.92 -17.91 -18.34
C HIS A 328 8.14 -19.37 -17.93
N ARG A 329 7.55 -19.79 -16.80
CA ARG A 329 7.22 -21.20 -16.53
C ARG A 329 5.79 -21.48 -17.02
N SER A 330 5.75 -22.35 -18.03
CA SER A 330 4.68 -23.23 -18.55
C SER A 330 3.25 -23.05 -18.04
N TRP A 331 2.43 -22.41 -18.87
CA TRP A 331 1.13 -22.96 -19.31
C TRP A 331 1.13 -22.88 -20.83
N SER A 332 0.95 -24.02 -21.48
CA SER A 332 1.03 -24.19 -22.93
C SER A 332 -0.18 -23.57 -23.64
N CYS A 333 -0.05 -22.31 -24.02
CA CYS A 333 -0.58 -21.73 -25.27
C CYS A 333 0.26 -20.47 -25.56
N PRO A 334 0.87 -20.31 -26.76
CA PRO A 334 1.76 -19.18 -27.04
C PRO A 334 0.99 -17.86 -26.91
N MET A 335 1.71 -16.77 -26.60
CA MET A 335 1.18 -15.41 -26.52
C MET A 335 0.52 -14.98 -27.85
N HIS A 336 -0.74 -15.36 -28.06
CA HIS A 336 -1.55 -14.95 -29.21
C HIS A 336 -2.51 -13.83 -28.81
N ARG A 337 -2.86 -13.00 -29.79
CA ARG A 337 -3.81 -11.89 -29.65
C ARG A 337 -5.23 -12.48 -29.52
N TRP A 338 -5.99 -11.94 -28.57
CA TRP A 338 -7.38 -12.32 -28.33
C TRP A 338 -8.28 -11.14 -28.69
N THR A 339 -9.37 -11.41 -29.40
CA THR A 339 -10.44 -10.46 -29.66
C THR A 339 -11.60 -10.68 -28.71
N ILE A 340 -12.20 -9.58 -28.23
CA ILE A 340 -13.38 -9.59 -27.36
C ILE A 340 -14.61 -9.61 -28.26
N GLY A 341 -15.39 -10.69 -28.20
CA GLY A 341 -16.64 -10.90 -28.92
C GLY A 341 -17.88 -10.59 -28.09
N THR A 342 -19.00 -11.19 -28.47
CA THR A 342 -20.36 -10.93 -27.96
C THR A 342 -20.47 -10.95 -26.44
N ALA A 343 -21.18 -9.97 -25.88
CA ALA A 343 -21.52 -9.92 -24.47
C ALA A 343 -22.50 -11.04 -24.10
N ILE A 344 -22.27 -11.68 -22.97
CA ILE A 344 -23.12 -12.69 -22.37
C ILE A 344 -23.80 -12.05 -21.17
N SER A 345 -25.09 -11.82 -21.27
CA SER A 345 -25.94 -11.39 -20.16
C SER A 345 -26.24 -12.57 -19.23
N ALA A 346 -26.39 -12.27 -17.94
CA ALA A 346 -26.77 -13.26 -16.92
C ALA A 346 -28.19 -13.79 -17.11
#